data_AF-A0A7C5Z5D8-F1
#
_entry.id   AF-A0A7C5Z5D8-F1
#
_cell.length_a   1.000
_cell.length_b   1.000
_cell.length_c   1.000
_cell.angle_alpha   90.00
_cell.angle_beta   90.00
_cell.angle_gamma   90.00
#
_symmetry.space_group_name_H-M   'P 1'
#
loop_
_entity.id
_entity.type
_entity.pdbx_description
1 polymer ?
#
loop_
_entity_poly.entity_id
_entity_poly.type
_entity_poly.pdbx_seq_one_letter_code
_entity_poly.pdbx_strand_id
1 'polypeptide(L)'
;MTTKTAILGVLAASTLACSSAIFTVEMLGGPHRLLAKLVPPNSGLHKHHLVEVRFADKLKVAPGDIPAIALTPAEHAKYTSRWLEKIARRNMDQPLRTDSAKIDDIWRAAQ
;
A
#
# COMPACT_ATOMS: atom_id res chain seq x y z
N MET A 1 -43.16 -13.18 -7.58
CA MET A 1 -42.68 -12.00 -6.84
C MET A 1 -41.50 -12.45 -6.00
N THR A 2 -40.29 -12.14 -6.44
CA THR A 2 -39.05 -12.71 -5.91
C THR A 2 -38.30 -11.62 -5.16
N THR A 3 -38.34 -11.66 -3.83
CA THR A 3 -37.58 -10.75 -2.96
C THR A 3 -36.13 -11.23 -2.90
N LYS A 4 -35.21 -10.48 -3.51
CA LYS A 4 -33.76 -10.67 -3.34
C LYS A 4 -33.30 -9.95 -2.07
N THR A 5 -33.04 -10.72 -1.03
CA THR A 5 -32.29 -10.31 0.16
C THR A 5 -30.84 -10.03 -0.23
N ALA A 6 -30.37 -8.80 -0.03
CA ALA A 6 -28.96 -8.45 -0.19
C ALA A 6 -28.15 -9.02 0.97
N ILE A 7 -27.24 -9.94 0.68
CA ILE A 7 -26.28 -10.49 1.66
C ILE A 7 -25.14 -9.48 1.79
N LEU A 8 -25.14 -8.78 2.93
CA LEU A 8 -24.01 -8.03 3.46
C LEU A 8 -22.98 -9.06 3.94
N GLY A 9 -21.94 -9.31 3.13
CA GLY A 9 -20.87 -10.25 3.46
C GLY A 9 -19.88 -9.65 4.46
N VAL A 10 -20.12 -9.85 5.75
CA VAL A 10 -19.09 -9.78 6.80
C VAL A 10 -18.31 -11.09 6.75
N LEU A 11 -17.03 -11.06 6.39
CA LEU A 11 -16.19 -12.26 6.46
C LEU A 11 -15.87 -12.54 7.95
N ALA A 12 -16.33 -13.70 8.42
CA ALA A 12 -16.23 -14.14 9.80
C ALA A 12 -14.78 -14.36 10.23
N ALA A 13 -14.44 -13.83 11.41
CA ALA A 13 -13.21 -14.15 12.14
C ALA A 13 -13.35 -15.52 12.81
N SER A 14 -12.45 -16.44 12.49
CA SER A 14 -12.27 -17.68 13.24
C SER A 14 -11.12 -17.51 14.21
N THR A 15 -11.43 -17.38 15.50
CA THR A 15 -10.43 -17.40 16.58
C THR A 15 -10.18 -18.84 17.01
N LEU A 16 -8.93 -19.31 16.88
CA LEU A 16 -8.40 -20.41 17.70
C LEU A 16 -7.19 -19.90 18.47
N ALA A 17 -7.16 -20.25 19.76
CA ALA A 17 -6.31 -19.68 20.78
C ALA A 17 -4.95 -20.39 20.91
N CYS A 18 -3.97 -19.61 21.40
CA CYS A 18 -2.82 -19.99 22.24
C CYS A 18 -1.75 -20.92 21.64
N SER A 19 -0.63 -20.33 21.22
CA SER A 19 0.74 -20.65 21.71
C SER A 19 1.75 -20.07 20.71
N SER A 20 2.79 -19.41 21.23
CA SER A 20 3.76 -18.57 20.51
C SER A 20 3.14 -17.35 19.81
N ALA A 21 3.71 -16.17 20.06
CA ALA A 21 3.38 -14.94 19.36
C ALA A 21 3.77 -15.09 17.88
N ILE A 22 2.94 -15.80 17.12
CA ILE A 22 2.83 -15.60 15.68
C ILE A 22 2.22 -14.22 15.59
N PHE A 23 3.09 -13.21 15.52
CA PHE A 23 2.75 -11.91 14.98
C PHE A 23 2.35 -12.23 13.54
N THR A 24 1.09 -12.65 13.34
CA THR A 24 0.50 -12.71 12.03
C THR A 24 0.75 -11.33 11.48
N VAL A 25 1.59 -11.23 10.45
CA VAL A 25 1.67 -10.05 9.62
C VAL A 25 0.33 -10.00 8.88
N GLU A 26 -0.76 -9.78 9.62
CA GLU A 26 -1.87 -9.05 9.07
C GLU A 26 -1.21 -7.77 8.58
N MET A 27 -1.13 -7.62 7.26
CA MET A 27 -0.61 -6.41 6.66
C MET A 27 -1.25 -5.24 7.41
N LEU A 28 -0.48 -4.52 8.23
CA LEU A 28 -0.97 -3.34 8.92
C LEU A 28 -1.20 -2.31 7.83
N GLY A 29 -2.37 -2.39 7.21
CA GLY A 29 -2.84 -1.54 6.15
C GLY A 29 -3.57 -0.35 6.76
N GLY A 30 -3.29 0.83 6.26
CA GLY A 30 -3.91 2.06 6.73
C GLY A 30 -3.21 3.29 6.18
N PRO A 31 -3.71 4.50 6.46
CA PRO A 31 -3.01 5.72 6.07
C PRO A 31 -1.60 5.73 6.68
N HIS A 32 -0.60 6.15 5.90
CA HIS A 32 0.81 6.12 6.31
C HIS A 32 1.07 6.76 7.67
N ARG A 33 0.35 7.83 8.04
CA ARG A 33 0.47 8.48 9.36
C ARG A 33 0.11 7.58 10.55
N LEU A 34 -0.77 6.59 10.37
CA LEU A 34 -1.09 5.62 11.42
C LEU A 34 0.02 4.58 11.53
N LEU A 35 0.48 4.04 10.39
CA LEU A 35 1.62 3.11 10.38
C LEU A 35 2.87 3.76 10.97
N ALA A 36 3.08 5.05 10.78
CA ALA A 36 4.21 5.76 11.37
C ALA A 36 4.24 5.70 12.91
N LYS A 37 3.09 5.51 13.56
CA LYS A 37 2.98 5.35 15.01
C LYS A 37 3.07 3.88 15.44
N LEU A 38 2.58 2.97 14.61
CA LEU A 38 2.48 1.54 14.92
C LEU A 38 3.75 0.74 14.56
N VAL A 39 4.52 1.20 13.57
CA VAL A 39 5.74 0.55 13.09
C VAL A 39 6.95 1.36 13.57
N PRO A 40 7.57 0.98 14.71
CA PRO A 40 8.71 1.69 15.23
C PRO A 40 9.95 1.49 14.34
N PRO A 41 10.92 2.43 14.36
CA PRO A 41 12.10 2.38 13.48
C PRO A 41 12.94 1.10 13.58
N ASN A 42 12.96 0.45 14.75
CA ASN A 42 13.77 -0.74 15.03
C ASN A 42 12.95 -2.05 14.95
N SER A 43 11.76 -2.02 14.35
CA SER A 43 10.90 -3.21 14.18
C SER A 43 11.41 -4.19 13.12
N GLY A 44 12.37 -3.79 12.29
CA GLY A 44 12.76 -4.56 11.09
C GLY A 44 11.73 -4.50 9.96
N LEU A 45 10.67 -3.68 10.09
CA LEU A 45 9.67 -3.45 9.04
C LEU A 45 9.82 -2.06 8.43
N HIS A 46 9.54 -1.96 7.13
CA HIS A 46 9.50 -0.72 6.37
C HIS A 46 8.06 -0.38 5.99
N LYS A 47 7.73 0.92 6.02
CA LYS A 47 6.43 1.44 5.61
C LYS A 47 6.50 1.76 4.12
N HIS A 48 5.68 1.09 3.31
CA HIS A 48 5.58 1.34 1.88
C HIS A 48 4.22 1.94 1.55
N HIS A 49 4.18 3.07 0.84
CA HIS A 49 2.92 3.63 0.35
C HIS A 49 2.37 2.78 -0.81
N LEU A 50 1.10 2.39 -0.78
CA LEU A 50 0.48 1.61 -1.87
C LEU A 50 0.60 2.33 -3.21
N VAL A 51 0.41 3.65 -3.19
CA VAL A 51 0.81 4.55 -4.28
C VAL A 51 2.04 5.33 -3.87
N GLU A 52 3.09 5.32 -4.70
CA GLU A 52 4.34 6.04 -4.42
C GLU A 52 4.10 7.52 -4.05
N VAL A 53 4.66 7.96 -2.93
CA VAL A 53 4.42 9.30 -2.33
C VAL A 53 4.70 10.47 -3.27
N ARG A 54 5.59 10.27 -4.25
CA ARG A 54 5.91 11.24 -5.30
C ARG A 54 4.71 11.65 -6.18
N PHE A 55 3.60 10.91 -6.12
CA PHE A 55 2.37 11.22 -6.84
C PHE A 55 1.32 11.97 -6.00
N ALA A 56 1.59 12.24 -4.72
CA ALA A 56 0.67 12.93 -3.81
C ALA A 56 0.08 14.22 -4.40
N ASP A 57 0.93 15.08 -4.96
CA ASP A 57 0.54 16.38 -5.52
C ASP A 57 -0.35 16.25 -6.77
N LYS A 58 -0.13 15.20 -7.57
CA LYS A 58 -0.95 14.89 -8.76
C LYS A 58 -2.31 14.34 -8.34
N LEU A 59 -2.35 13.54 -7.28
CA LEU A 59 -3.57 12.93 -6.75
C LEU A 59 -4.36 13.86 -5.81
N LYS A 60 -3.79 15.02 -5.43
CA LYS A 60 -4.40 15.96 -4.48
C LYS A 60 -4.68 15.32 -3.11
N VAL A 61 -3.80 14.43 -2.68
CA VAL A 61 -3.87 13.74 -1.38
C VAL A 61 -2.64 14.11 -0.57
N ALA A 62 -2.81 14.33 0.74
CA ALA A 62 -1.66 14.56 1.62
C ALA A 62 -0.79 13.30 1.72
N PRO A 63 0.55 13.39 1.71
CA PRO A 63 1.45 12.23 1.78
C PRO A 63 1.12 11.24 2.92
N GLY A 64 0.77 11.76 4.11
CA GLY A 64 0.43 10.93 5.26
C GLY A 64 -0.91 10.18 5.16
N ASP A 65 -1.75 10.54 4.19
CA ASP A 65 -3.08 9.98 3.96
C ASP A 65 -3.09 8.92 2.89
N ILE A 66 -2.01 8.81 2.12
CA ILE A 66 -1.83 7.73 1.17
C ILE A 66 -1.80 6.41 1.97
N PRO A 67 -2.66 5.44 1.62
CA PRO A 67 -2.62 4.11 2.21
C PRO A 67 -1.23 3.50 2.09
N ALA A 68 -0.78 2.86 3.15
CA ALA A 68 0.52 2.22 3.24
C ALA A 68 0.38 0.86 3.92
N ILE A 69 1.42 0.03 3.73
CA ILE A 69 1.55 -1.30 4.30
C ILE A 69 2.93 -1.42 4.96
N ALA A 70 3.00 -2.17 6.05
CA ALA A 70 4.25 -2.54 6.70
C ALA A 70 4.79 -3.82 6.03
N LEU A 71 6.04 -3.79 5.59
CA LEU A 71 6.68 -4.86 4.82
C LEU A 71 8.07 -5.16 5.37
N THR A 72 8.59 -6.36 5.12
CA THR A 72 10.03 -6.60 5.30
C THR A 72 10.86 -5.75 4.31
N PRO A 73 12.16 -5.51 4.56
CA PRO A 73 13.00 -4.76 3.65
C PRO A 73 13.06 -5.37 2.23
N ALA A 74 13.09 -6.71 2.15
CA ALA A 74 13.11 -7.44 0.89
C ALA A 74 11.81 -7.26 0.10
N GLU A 75 10.65 -7.27 0.78
CA GLU A 75 9.36 -7.01 0.14
C GLU A 75 9.22 -5.55 -0.27
N HIS A 76 9.62 -4.62 0.59
CA HIS A 76 9.65 -3.20 0.27
C HIS A 76 10.43 -2.95 -1.03
N ALA A 77 11.61 -3.56 -1.19
CA ALA A 77 12.40 -3.46 -2.41
C ALA A 77 11.64 -4.00 -3.64
N LYS A 78 10.93 -5.13 -3.51
CA LYS A 78 10.10 -5.69 -4.60
C LYS A 78 8.99 -4.73 -5.01
N TYR A 79 8.27 -4.14 -4.06
CA TYR A 79 7.21 -3.17 -4.36
C TYR A 79 7.77 -1.91 -5.05
N THR A 80 8.88 -1.38 -4.56
CA THR A 80 9.57 -0.25 -5.20
C THR A 80 9.99 -0.59 -6.63
N SER A 81 10.59 -1.76 -6.86
CA SER A 81 10.99 -2.18 -8.22
C SER A 81 9.79 -2.30 -9.16
N ARG A 82 8.67 -2.88 -8.72
CA ARG A 82 7.44 -2.96 -9.54
C ARG A 82 6.91 -1.58 -9.92
N TRP A 83 6.95 -0.62 -9.00
CA TRP A 83 6.60 0.76 -9.33
C TRP A 83 7.53 1.37 -10.38
N LEU A 84 8.83 1.11 -10.28
CA LEU A 84 9.83 1.61 -11.23
C LEU A 84 9.71 0.98 -12.62
N GLU A 85 9.27 -0.28 -12.70
CA GLU A 85 8.97 -0.96 -13.97
C GLU A 85 7.77 -0.33 -14.71
N LYS A 86 6.82 0.25 -13.98
CA LYS A 86 5.63 0.89 -14.56
C LYS A 86 5.81 2.38 -14.80
N ILE A 87 6.37 3.10 -13.84
CA ILE A 87 6.59 4.54 -13.89
C ILE A 87 7.96 4.88 -13.32
N ALA A 88 8.84 5.36 -14.18
CA ALA A 88 10.21 5.67 -13.79
C ALA A 88 10.30 6.92 -12.89
N ARG A 89 11.46 7.12 -12.25
CA ARG A 89 11.76 8.38 -11.56
C ARG A 89 12.03 9.50 -12.57
N ARG A 90 11.89 10.76 -12.14
CA ARG A 90 12.11 11.94 -12.99
C ARG A 90 13.48 11.93 -13.68
N ASN A 91 14.50 11.41 -13.01
CA ASN A 91 15.89 11.36 -13.48
C ASN A 91 16.23 10.11 -14.30
N MET A 92 15.25 9.28 -14.65
CA MET A 92 15.45 8.11 -15.50
C MET A 92 15.01 8.43 -16.92
N ASP A 93 15.78 7.96 -17.90
CA ASP A 93 15.48 8.12 -19.32
C ASP A 93 14.39 7.14 -19.75
N GLN A 94 13.15 7.49 -19.46
CA GLN A 94 11.95 6.75 -19.83
C GLN A 94 10.85 7.73 -20.25
N PRO A 95 10.02 7.39 -21.26
CA PRO A 95 8.90 8.23 -21.68
C PRO A 95 7.87 8.44 -20.56
N LEU A 96 7.56 7.37 -19.81
CA LEU A 96 6.65 7.39 -18.68
C LEU A 96 7.42 7.47 -17.36
N ARG A 97 7.42 8.66 -16.77
CA ARG A 97 8.14 8.99 -15.54
C ARG A 97 7.31 9.91 -14.65
N THR A 98 7.81 10.21 -13.46
CA THR A 98 7.05 10.87 -12.39
C THR A 98 6.35 12.15 -12.84
N ASP A 99 7.02 13.00 -13.62
CA ASP A 99 6.52 14.26 -14.17
C ASP A 99 5.58 14.07 -15.36
N SER A 100 5.84 13.10 -16.26
CA SER A 100 5.01 12.84 -17.45
C SER A 100 3.78 11.97 -17.19
N ALA A 101 3.76 11.18 -16.12
CA ALA A 101 2.66 10.30 -15.77
C ALA A 101 1.35 11.06 -15.50
N LYS A 102 0.25 10.58 -16.11
CA LYS A 102 -1.10 11.06 -15.86
C LYS A 102 -1.75 10.27 -14.72
N ILE A 103 -2.87 10.76 -14.20
CA ILE A 103 -3.63 10.10 -13.13
C ILE A 103 -3.97 8.66 -13.50
N ASP A 104 -4.40 8.41 -14.75
CA ASP A 104 -4.73 7.06 -15.20
C ASP A 104 -3.50 6.12 -15.25
N ASP A 105 -2.31 6.64 -15.54
CA ASP A 105 -1.08 5.85 -15.52
C ASP A 105 -0.76 5.40 -14.09
N ILE A 106 -0.96 6.30 -13.13
CA ILE A 106 -0.75 6.02 -11.70
C ILE A 106 -1.73 4.94 -11.23
N TRP A 107 -3.01 5.04 -11.59
CA TRP A 107 -4.00 4.02 -11.22
C TRP A 107 -3.80 2.68 -11.90
N ARG A 108 -3.33 2.66 -13.15
CA ARG A 108 -2.91 1.42 -13.83
C ARG A 108 -1.69 0.78 -13.19
N ALA A 109 -0.74 1.58 -12.72
CA ALA A 109 0.46 1.09 -12.05
C ALA A 109 0.19 0.56 -10.63
N ALA A 110 -0.90 1.00 -10.00
CA ALA A 110 -1.30 0.60 -8.65
C ALA A 110 -2.13 -0.70 -8.58
N GLN A 111 -2.43 -1.34 -9.71
CA GLN A 111 -3.17 -2.61 -9.79
C GLN A 111 -2.31 -3.82 -9.42
#